data_AF-A0A838D8S6-F1
#
_entry.id   AF-A0A838D8S6-F1
#
_cell.length_a   1.000
_cell.length_b   1.000
_cell.length_c   1.000
_cell.angle_alpha   90.00
_cell.angle_beta   90.00
_cell.angle_gamma   90.00
#
_symmetry.space_group_name_H-M   'P 1'
#
loop_
_entity.id
_entity.type
_entity.pdbx_description
1 polymer ?
#
loop_
_entity_poly.entity_id
_entity_poly.type
_entity_poly.pdbx_seq_one_letter_code
_entity_poly.pdbx_strand_id
1 'polypeptide(L)' 'DVKGETQPSLSHKKHSAKRWVVERTNSWHNRFRKLFTRYEKKVENYLGLVQFSCCIIIYRKIILG' A
#
# COMPACT_ATOMS: atom_id res chain seq x y z
N ASP A 1 -25.42 29.34 36.98
CA ASP A 1 -24.10 28.69 36.80
C ASP A 1 -24.20 27.42 35.96
N VAL A 2 -24.23 27.54 34.63
CA VAL A 2 -24.27 26.37 33.73
C VAL A 2 -22.83 25.94 33.45
N LYS A 3 -22.39 24.85 34.09
CA LYS A 3 -21.07 24.25 33.90
C LYS A 3 -21.04 23.57 32.52
N GLY A 4 -20.31 24.16 31.57
CA GLY A 4 -20.11 23.59 30.24
C GLY A 4 -19.39 22.25 30.32
N GLU A 5 -20.06 21.18 29.91
CA GLU A 5 -19.49 19.84 29.83
C GLU A 5 -18.41 19.81 28.73
N THR A 6 -17.15 19.68 29.15
CA THR A 6 -16.03 19.53 28.22
C THR A 6 -16.00 18.09 27.74
N GLN A 7 -16.33 17.87 26.46
CA GLN A 7 -16.26 16.57 25.80
C GLN A 7 -14.85 15.97 25.96
N PRO A 8 -14.69 14.71 26.42
CA PRO A 8 -13.37 14.10 26.54
C PRO A 8 -12.78 13.94 25.13
N SER A 9 -11.69 14.65 24.85
CA SER A 9 -10.97 14.52 23.59
C SER A 9 -10.47 13.08 23.47
N LEU A 10 -11.11 12.28 22.60
CA LEU A 10 -10.63 10.96 22.20
C LEU A 10 -9.17 11.12 21.76
N SER A 11 -8.24 10.67 22.61
CA SER A 11 -6.82 10.63 22.32
C SER A 11 -6.62 9.75 21.09
N HIS A 12 -6.59 10.36 19.91
CA HIS A 12 -6.32 9.69 18.66
C HIS A 12 -4.92 9.09 18.78
N LYS A 13 -4.85 7.76 18.90
CA LYS A 13 -3.60 7.02 19.01
C LYS A 13 -2.79 7.33 17.75
N LYS A 14 -1.79 8.20 17.87
CA LYS A 14 -0.97 8.66 16.75
C LYS A 14 -0.07 7.48 16.33
N HIS A 15 -0.54 6.69 15.37
CA HIS A 15 0.28 5.63 14.80
C HIS A 15 1.50 6.27 14.11
N SER A 16 2.70 5.82 14.46
CA SER A 16 3.90 6.19 13.71
C SER A 16 3.68 5.80 12.25
N ALA A 17 3.92 6.73 11.33
CA ALA A 17 3.67 6.53 9.91
C ALA A 17 4.66 5.48 9.36
N LYS A 18 4.22 4.22 9.26
CA LYS A 18 4.99 3.09 8.70
C LYS A 18 5.04 3.17 7.16
N ARG A 19 5.51 4.30 6.62
CA ARG A 19 5.63 4.52 5.16
C ARG A 19 6.56 3.51 4.48
N TRP A 20 7.54 2.98 5.22
CA TRP A 20 8.53 2.02 4.72
C TRP A 20 7.91 0.78 4.08
N VAL A 21 6.71 0.34 4.51
CA VAL A 21 6.05 -0.84 3.94
C VAL A 21 5.61 -0.56 2.51
N VAL A 22 4.97 0.59 2.29
CA VAL A 22 4.47 1.01 0.97
C VAL A 22 5.64 1.30 0.03
N GLU A 23 6.65 2.02 0.51
CA GLU A 23 7.86 2.32 -0.26
C GLU A 23 8.61 1.06 -0.69
N ARG A 24 8.72 0.06 0.21
CA ARG A 24 9.31 -1.24 -0.11
C ARG A 24 8.51 -1.97 -1.20
N THR A 25 7.19 -2.01 -1.08
CA THR A 25 6.33 -2.65 -2.09
C THR A 25 6.43 -1.93 -3.44
N ASN A 26 6.45 -0.59 -3.45
CA ASN A 26 6.69 0.18 -4.66
C ASN A 26 8.07 -0.09 -5.28
N SER A 27 9.12 -0.25 -4.46
CA SER A 27 10.44 -0.64 -4.96
C SER A 27 10.43 -2.02 -5.63
N TRP A 28 9.62 -2.97 -5.13
CA TRP A 28 9.41 -4.26 -5.81
C TRP A 28 8.65 -4.11 -7.13
N HIS A 29 7.61 -3.28 -7.16
CA HIS A 29 6.86 -2.99 -8.39
C HIS A 29 7.72 -2.30 -9.46
N ASN A 30 8.66 -1.44 -9.09
CA ASN A 30 9.58 -0.77 -10.02
C ASN A 30 10.47 -1.74 -10.81
N ARG A 31 10.64 -2.99 -10.36
CA ARG A 31 11.36 -4.03 -11.12
C ARG A 31 10.56 -4.55 -12.31
N PHE A 32 9.25 -4.35 -12.31
CA PHE A 32 8.36 -4.75 -13.40
C PHE A 32 8.17 -3.57 -14.36
N ARG A 33 8.87 -3.61 -15.51
CA ARG A 33 8.81 -2.55 -16.54
C ARG A 33 7.38 -2.17 -16.97
N LYS A 34 6.48 -3.17 -17.02
CA LYS A 34 5.05 -3.00 -17.36
C LYS A 34 4.24 -2.24 -16.29
N LEU A 35 4.68 -2.25 -15.03
CA LEU A 35 4.10 -1.44 -13.96
C LEU A 35 4.76 -0.07 -13.83
N PHE A 36 6.06 0.00 -14.06
CA PHE A 36 6.83 1.25 -13.99
C PHE A 36 6.30 2.30 -14.98
N THR A 37 6.09 1.89 -16.23
CA THR A 37 5.45 2.75 -17.23
C THR A 37 4.04 2.25 -17.48
N ARG A 38 3.04 3.06 -17.12
CA ARG A 38 1.63 2.74 -17.30
C ARG A 38 1.22 2.86 -18.77
N TYR A 39 1.49 1.82 -19.54
CA TYR A 39 1.06 1.72 -20.95
C TYR A 39 -0.40 1.24 -21.10
N GLU A 40 -0.97 0.64 -20.07
CA GLU A 40 -2.35 0.13 -20.11
C GLU A 40 -3.35 1.30 -20.12
N LYS A 41 -4.13 1.39 -21.21
CA LYS A 41 -5.19 2.39 -21.36
C LYS A 41 -6.36 2.15 -20.40
N LYS A 42 -6.61 0.87 -20.07
CA LYS A 42 -7.69 0.42 -19.19
C LYS A 42 -7.17 0.23 -17.77
N VAL A 43 -7.97 0.66 -16.78
CA VAL A 43 -7.60 0.60 -15.36
C VAL A 43 -7.59 -0.85 -14.87
N GLU A 44 -8.50 -1.66 -15.40
CA GLU A 44 -8.67 -3.07 -15.08
C GLU A 44 -7.42 -3.87 -15.46
N ASN A 45 -6.85 -3.60 -16.64
CA ASN A 45 -5.61 -4.22 -17.09
C ASN A 45 -4.43 -3.86 -16.18
N TYR A 46 -4.33 -2.59 -15.79
CA TYR A 46 -3.28 -2.14 -14.87
C TYR A 46 -3.41 -2.83 -13.50
N LEU A 47 -4.64 -2.91 -12.98
CA LEU A 47 -4.93 -3.60 -11.72
C LEU A 47 -4.58 -5.10 -11.80
N GLY A 48 -4.88 -5.75 -12.93
CA GLY A 48 -4.48 -7.14 -13.17
C GLY A 48 -2.97 -7.34 -13.15
N LEU A 49 -2.19 -6.42 -13.76
CA LEU A 49 -0.73 -6.46 -13.70
C LEU A 49 -0.20 -6.27 -12.28
N VAL A 50 -0.81 -5.39 -11.48
CA VAL A 50 -0.48 -5.21 -10.06
C VAL A 50 -0.71 -6.50 -9.28
N GLN A 51 -1.89 -7.09 -9.40
CA GLN A 51 -2.20 -8.36 -8.74
C GLN A 51 -1.23 -9.47 -9.16
N PHE A 52 -0.93 -9.58 -10.45
CA PHE A 52 0.00 -10.56 -10.98
C PHE A 52 1.42 -10.37 -10.43
N SER A 53 1.90 -9.12 -10.33
CA SER A 53 3.20 -8.81 -9.74
C SER A 53 3.28 -9.20 -8.26
N CYS A 54 2.21 -8.97 -7.49
CA CYS A 54 2.10 -9.43 -6.10
C CYS A 54 2.19 -10.96 -6.00
N CYS A 55 1.48 -11.70 -6.87
CA CYS A 55 1.56 -13.16 -6.91
C CYS A 55 2.98 -13.65 -7.20
N ILE A 56 3.69 -13.04 -8.15
CA ILE A 56 5.09 -13.37 -8.45
C ILE A 56 6.01 -13.10 -7.25
N ILE A 57 5.85 -11.96 -6.58
CA ILE A 57 6.66 -11.61 -5.39
C ILE A 57 6.46 -12.66 -4.29
N ILE A 58 5.21 -13.04 -4.02
CA ILE A 58 4.86 -14.07 -3.03
C ILE A 58 5.44 -15.42 -3.42
N TYR A 59 5.25 -15.84 -4.67
CA TYR A 59 5.80 -17.09 -5.21
C TYR A 59 7.32 -17.16 -5.02
N ARG A 60 8.05 -16.10 -5.39
CA ARG A 60 9.51 -16.03 -5.22
C ARG A 60 9.94 -16.06 -3.76
N LYS A 61 9.12 -15.58 -2.83
CA LYS A 61 9.43 -15.55 -1.40
C LYS A 61 9.11 -16.86 -0.67
N ILE A 62 8.14 -17.62 -1.15
CA ILE A 62 7.68 -18.85 -0.50
C ILE A 62 8.35 -20.10 -1.10
N ILE A 63 8.51 -20.14 -2.43
CA ILE A 63 8.94 -21.36 -3.13
C ILE A 63 10.41 -21.35 -3.51
N LEU A 64 10.98 -20.16 -3.76
CA LEU A 64 12.39 -19.99 -4.15
C LEU A 64 13.26 -19.43 -3.00
N GLY A 65 12.66 -19.10 -1.86
CA GLY A 65 13.35 -18.66 -0.63
C GLY A 65 13.37 -19.78 0.39
#